data_AF-A0A416E668-F1
#
_entry.id   AF-A0A416E668-F1
#
_cell.length_a   1.000
_cell.length_b   1.000
_cell.length_c   1.000
_cell.angle_alpha   90.00
_cell.angle_beta   90.00
_cell.angle_gamma   90.00
#
_symmetry.space_group_name_H-M   'P 1'
#
loop_
_entity.id
_entity.type
_entity.pdbx_description
1 polymer ?
#
loop_
_entity_poly.entity_id
_entity_poly.type
_entity_poly.pdbx_seq_one_letter_code
_entity_poly.pdbx_strand_id
1 'polypeptide(L)'
;MLKISFTNAEVSDHGYGLEVNGKSLEDIISTALGTKLKGNGGYGSGLPSFNSNSCDVTVIINPHNSICEIETEDNVWHSVAEMEAEKSEQFQKKNAEADPEE
;
A
#
# COMPACT_ATOMS: atom_id res chain seq x y z
N MET A 1 20.30 12.35 -3.68
CA MET A 1 19.74 11.18 -3.00
C MET A 1 18.38 10.89 -3.61
N LEU A 2 18.20 9.75 -4.27
CA LEU A 2 16.89 9.30 -4.72
C LEU A 2 16.25 8.49 -3.60
N LYS A 3 15.02 8.83 -3.20
CA LYS A 3 14.25 8.06 -2.22
C LYS A 3 12.93 7.65 -2.87
N ILE A 4 12.72 6.35 -3.03
CA ILE A 4 11.45 5.77 -3.47
C ILE A 4 10.84 5.11 -2.24
N SER A 5 9.60 5.47 -1.91
CA SER A 5 8.89 4.90 -0.77
C SER A 5 7.47 4.60 -1.18
N PHE A 6 7.03 3.40 -0.86
CA PHE A 6 5.68 2.95 -1.09
C PHE A 6 5.01 2.75 0.26
N THR A 7 3.75 3.16 0.36
CA THR A 7 2.93 2.95 1.56
C THR A 7 1.71 2.16 1.11
N ASN A 8 1.42 1.07 1.82
CA ASN A 8 0.33 0.13 1.48
C ASN A 8 0.39 -0.40 0.04
N ALA A 9 1.59 -0.65 -0.48
CA ALA A 9 1.74 -1.24 -1.80
C ALA A 9 1.59 -2.77 -1.75
N GLU A 10 1.03 -3.31 -2.83
CA GLU A 10 1.05 -4.73 -3.10
C GLU A 10 2.42 -5.10 -3.65
N VAL A 11 3.06 -6.07 -3.02
CA VAL A 11 4.39 -6.54 -3.41
C VAL A 11 4.34 -8.05 -3.62
N SER A 12 4.82 -8.50 -4.78
CA SER A 12 4.93 -9.93 -5.11
C SER A 12 6.30 -10.23 -5.71
N ASP A 13 6.77 -11.46 -5.50
CA ASP A 13 7.93 -12.02 -6.19
C ASP A 13 7.63 -13.48 -6.53
N HIS A 14 7.81 -13.83 -7.80
CA HIS A 14 7.57 -15.16 -8.33
C HIS A 14 8.87 -15.85 -8.81
N GLY A 15 10.04 -15.35 -8.40
CA GLY A 15 11.36 -15.79 -8.83
C GLY A 15 11.93 -15.02 -10.03
N TYR A 16 11.24 -13.96 -10.48
CA TYR A 16 11.65 -13.11 -11.61
C TYR A 16 11.99 -11.67 -11.21
N GLY A 17 12.03 -11.40 -9.90
CA GLY A 17 12.23 -10.07 -9.35
C GLY A 17 10.95 -9.50 -8.75
N LEU A 18 11.14 -8.41 -8.00
CA LEU A 18 10.07 -7.77 -7.25
C LEU A 18 9.14 -6.99 -8.17
N GLU A 19 7.84 -7.22 -8.01
CA GLU A 19 6.77 -6.41 -8.56
C GLU A 19 6.14 -5.59 -7.44
N VAL A 20 5.93 -4.30 -7.69
CA VAL A 20 5.28 -3.37 -6.78
C VAL A 20 4.10 -2.73 -7.52
N ASN A 21 2.87 -2.95 -7.03
CA ASN A 21 1.63 -2.49 -7.64
C ASN A 21 1.52 -2.81 -9.15
N GLY A 22 1.80 -4.05 -9.55
CA GLY A 22 1.68 -4.45 -10.95
C GLY A 22 2.86 -4.07 -11.85
N LYS A 23 3.96 -3.52 -11.29
CA LYS A 23 5.13 -3.08 -12.06
C LYS A 23 6.44 -3.57 -11.47
N SER A 24 7.38 -3.98 -12.32
CA SER A 24 8.73 -4.36 -11.90
C SER A 24 9.41 -3.21 -11.14
N LEU A 25 10.02 -3.54 -9.99
CA LEU A 25 10.80 -2.62 -9.19
C LEU A 25 11.98 -2.03 -9.99
N GLU A 26 12.59 -2.82 -10.88
CA GLU A 26 13.65 -2.36 -11.79
C GLU A 26 13.16 -1.21 -12.69
N ASP A 27 11.96 -1.35 -13.25
CA ASP A 27 11.36 -0.33 -14.10
C ASP A 27 11.04 0.94 -13.32
N ILE A 28 10.58 0.80 -12.08
CA ILE A 28 10.29 1.94 -11.21
C ILE A 28 11.59 2.68 -10.86
N ILE A 29 12.64 1.95 -10.46
CA ILE A 29 13.96 2.54 -10.16
C ILE A 29 14.54 3.21 -11.41
N SER A 30 14.51 2.54 -12.55
CA SER A 30 15.04 3.09 -13.82
C SER A 30 14.29 4.35 -14.25
N THR A 31 12.96 4.36 -14.06
CA THR A 31 12.15 5.55 -14.33
C THR A 31 12.49 6.69 -13.37
N ALA A 32 12.68 6.40 -12.09
CA ALA A 32 13.03 7.38 -11.08
C ALA A 32 14.45 7.94 -11.26
N LEU A 33 15.38 7.16 -11.79
CA LEU A 33 16.73 7.59 -12.19
C LEU A 33 16.74 8.32 -13.54
N GLY A 34 15.63 8.34 -14.28
CA GLY A 34 15.53 8.92 -15.61
C GLY A 34 16.20 8.10 -16.71
N THR A 35 16.61 6.85 -16.43
CA THR A 35 17.27 5.95 -17.39
C THR A 35 16.26 5.14 -18.22
N LYS A 36 14.98 5.16 -17.85
CA LYS A 36 13.85 4.57 -18.57
C LYS A 36 12.65 5.52 -18.58
N LEU A 37 11.91 5.61 -19.68
CA LEU A 37 10.68 6.40 -19.79
C LEU A 37 9.70 5.76 -20.76
N LYS A 38 8.44 5.59 -20.34
CA LYS A 38 7.36 4.97 -21.16
C LYS A 38 7.77 3.60 -21.77
N GLY A 39 8.50 2.79 -21.01
CA GLY A 39 9.01 1.50 -21.47
C GLY A 39 10.27 1.56 -22.34
N ASN A 40 10.71 2.76 -22.77
CA ASN A 40 11.93 2.95 -23.54
C ASN A 40 13.12 3.20 -22.61
N GLY A 41 14.23 2.48 -22.80
CA GLY A 41 15.45 2.60 -22.02
C GLY A 41 16.61 1.86 -22.69
N GLY A 42 17.80 1.92 -22.10
CA GLY A 42 18.99 1.24 -22.64
C GLY A 42 19.67 1.98 -23.79
N TYR A 43 20.50 1.25 -24.54
CA TYR A 43 21.38 1.82 -25.57
C TYR A 43 20.56 2.49 -26.69
N GLY A 44 20.92 3.73 -27.05
CA GLY A 44 20.24 4.46 -28.12
C GLY A 44 18.90 5.10 -27.74
N SER A 45 18.46 4.98 -26.47
CA SER A 45 17.22 5.62 -25.99
C SER A 45 17.31 7.17 -25.92
N GLY A 46 18.51 7.74 -25.96
CA GLY A 46 18.75 9.16 -25.73
C GLY A 46 18.56 9.60 -24.28
N LEU A 47 18.31 8.66 -23.37
CA LEU A 47 18.18 8.90 -21.93
C LEU A 47 19.56 8.91 -21.25
N PRO A 48 19.72 9.66 -20.15
CA PRO A 48 20.96 9.64 -19.38
C PRO A 48 21.22 8.24 -18.80
N SER A 49 22.48 7.96 -18.51
CA SER A 49 22.89 6.81 -17.70
C SER A 49 23.14 7.25 -16.26
N PHE A 50 22.83 6.36 -15.31
CA PHE A 50 23.22 6.53 -13.92
C PHE A 50 24.37 5.58 -13.61
N ASN A 51 25.44 6.10 -13.01
CA ASN A 51 26.58 5.31 -12.53
C ASN A 51 27.13 6.00 -11.27
N SER A 52 27.42 5.20 -10.24
CA SER A 52 28.21 5.62 -9.10
C SER A 52 29.26 4.56 -8.78
N ASN A 53 30.47 4.98 -8.49
CA ASN A 53 31.55 4.10 -8.03
C ASN A 53 31.40 3.71 -6.54
N SER A 54 30.59 4.44 -5.79
CA SER A 54 30.29 4.19 -4.39
C SER A 54 28.93 4.81 -4.06
N CYS A 55 27.94 3.97 -3.79
CA CYS A 55 26.62 4.42 -3.34
C CYS A 55 25.99 3.37 -2.44
N ASP A 56 25.24 3.84 -1.45
CA ASP A 56 24.42 2.98 -0.61
C ASP A 56 23.10 2.67 -1.34
N VAL A 57 22.72 1.40 -1.34
CA VAL A 57 21.42 0.92 -1.83
C VAL A 57 20.76 0.16 -0.69
N THR A 58 19.58 0.61 -0.29
CA THR A 58 18.79 -0.03 0.78
C THR A 58 17.41 -0.38 0.25
N VAL A 59 17.04 -1.65 0.37
CA VAL A 59 15.70 -2.15 0.06
C VAL A 59 15.11 -2.69 1.36
N ILE A 60 13.96 -2.17 1.77
CA ILE A 60 13.25 -2.62 2.96
C ILE A 60 11.87 -3.11 2.51
N ILE A 61 11.61 -4.40 2.71
CA ILE A 61 10.30 -5.01 2.53
C ILE A 61 9.75 -5.26 3.92
N ASN A 62 8.80 -4.43 4.34
CA ASN A 62 8.14 -4.55 5.63
C ASN A 62 6.66 -4.85 5.40
N PRO A 63 6.27 -6.14 5.29
CA PRO A 63 4.87 -6.49 5.12
C PRO A 63 4.09 -6.07 6.37
N HIS A 64 2.98 -5.37 6.16
CA HIS A 64 2.02 -5.07 7.21
C HIS A 64 0.91 -6.12 7.15
N ASN A 65 0.38 -6.52 8.31
CA ASN A 65 -0.84 -7.32 8.34
C ASN A 65 -1.95 -6.50 7.67
N SER A 66 -2.64 -7.10 6.70
CA SER A 66 -3.75 -6.48 5.95
C SER A 66 -5.03 -6.30 6.78
N ILE A 67 -4.92 -6.37 8.11
CA ILE A 67 -6.05 -6.31 9.02
C ILE A 67 -6.55 -4.85 9.03
N CYS A 68 -7.81 -4.66 8.66
CA CYS A 68 -8.46 -3.36 8.67
C CYS A 68 -8.87 -3.04 10.11
N GLU A 69 -8.02 -2.38 10.88
CA GLU A 69 -8.35 -1.99 12.25
C GLU A 69 -9.07 -0.64 12.26
N ILE A 70 -10.29 -0.61 12.82
CA ILE A 70 -11.09 0.59 13.06
C ILE A 70 -11.21 0.73 14.58
N GLU A 71 -10.52 1.72 15.16
CA GLU A 71 -10.50 1.95 16.60
C GLU A 71 -11.27 3.24 16.97
N THR A 72 -12.04 3.16 18.05
CA THR A 72 -12.66 4.29 18.77
C THR A 72 -12.26 4.19 20.23
N GLU A 73 -12.51 5.22 21.05
CA GLU A 73 -12.13 5.21 22.48
C GLU A 73 -12.61 3.97 23.25
N ASP A 74 -13.73 3.37 22.81
CA ASP A 74 -14.38 2.26 23.52
C ASP A 74 -14.31 0.91 22.77
N ASN A 75 -13.94 0.87 21.48
CA ASN A 75 -14.08 -0.34 20.65
C ASN A 75 -13.05 -0.44 19.51
N VAL A 76 -12.73 -1.68 19.11
CA VAL A 76 -11.87 -2.02 17.96
C VAL A 76 -12.62 -3.00 17.05
N TRP A 77 -12.65 -2.73 15.75
CA TRP A 77 -13.22 -3.62 14.72
C TRP A 77 -12.18 -3.96 13.65
N HIS A 78 -12.30 -5.13 13.02
CA HIS A 78 -11.36 -5.61 12.01
C HIS A 78 -11.91 -5.51 10.57
N SER A 79 -13.12 -4.95 10.43
CA SER A 79 -13.74 -4.57 9.16
C SER A 79 -14.89 -3.58 9.37
N VAL A 80 -15.25 -2.84 8.33
CA VAL A 80 -16.45 -1.97 8.34
C VAL A 80 -17.73 -2.79 8.57
N ALA A 81 -17.83 -3.97 7.96
CA ALA A 81 -19.01 -4.84 8.09
C ALA A 81 -19.24 -5.30 9.53
N GLU A 82 -18.17 -5.64 10.25
CA GLU A 82 -18.21 -5.99 11.68
C GLU A 82 -18.71 -4.80 12.51
N MET A 83 -18.17 -3.60 12.28
CA MET A 83 -18.60 -2.37 12.95
C MET A 83 -20.07 -2.05 12.67
N GLU A 84 -20.51 -2.15 11.41
CA GLU A 84 -21.89 -1.87 11.01
C GLU A 84 -22.88 -2.85 11.64
N ALA A 85 -22.53 -4.15 11.72
CA ALA A 85 -23.37 -5.15 12.37
C ALA A 85 -23.58 -4.83 13.86
N GLU A 86 -22.48 -4.60 14.59
CA GLU A 86 -22.55 -4.30 16.02
C GLU A 86 -23.29 -2.98 16.30
N LYS A 87 -22.98 -1.91 15.55
CA LYS A 87 -23.66 -0.61 15.70
C LYS A 87 -25.14 -0.72 15.36
N SER A 88 -25.51 -1.46 14.32
CA SER A 88 -26.92 -1.71 13.97
C SER A 88 -27.68 -2.39 15.10
N GLU A 89 -27.09 -3.42 15.73
CA GLU A 89 -27.70 -4.08 16.90
C GLU A 89 -27.84 -3.12 18.10
N GLN A 90 -26.83 -2.29 18.37
CA GLN A 90 -26.90 -1.27 19.43
C GLN A 90 -28.01 -0.26 19.17
N PHE A 91 -28.15 0.22 17.92
CA PHE A 91 -29.20 1.17 17.55
C PHE A 91 -30.59 0.54 17.61
N GLN A 92 -30.75 -0.72 17.20
CA GLN A 92 -32.03 -1.43 17.32
C GLN A 92 -32.46 -1.60 18.79
N LYS A 93 -31.54 -1.99 19.67
CA LYS A 93 -31.80 -2.08 21.12
C LYS A 93 -32.19 -0.72 21.70
N LYS A 94 -31.41 0.34 21.42
CA LYS A 94 -31.71 1.70 21.89
C LYS A 94 -33.06 2.22 21.37
N ASN A 95 -33.40 1.95 20.11
CA ASN A 95 -34.69 2.37 19.55
C ASN A 95 -35.86 1.60 20.16
N ALA A 96 -35.70 0.29 20.42
CA ALA A 96 -36.72 -0.51 21.11
C ALA A 96 -36.92 -0.10 22.57
N GLU A 97 -35.87 0.38 23.25
CA GLU A 97 -35.96 0.92 24.62
C GLU A 97 -36.52 2.36 24.67
N ALA A 98 -36.42 3.10 23.57
CA ALA A 98 -36.86 4.49 23.45
C ALA A 98 -38.28 4.65 22.87
N ASP A 99 -38.95 3.56 22.50
CA ASP A 99 -40.34 3.51 22.04
C ASP A 99 -41.26 3.07 23.19
N PRO A 100 -41.77 3.99 24.04
CA PRO A 100 -42.86 3.66 24.94
C PRO A 100 -44.12 3.44 24.11
N GLU A 101 -44.72 2.25 24.21
CA GLU A 101 -46.01 1.90 23.60
C GLU A 101 -47.00 3.10 23.62
N GLU A 102 -47.43 3.53 22.43
CA GLU A 102 -48.44 4.59 22.22
C GLU A 102 -49.85 4.11 22.58
#